data_AF-A0A6A8MIP9-F1
#
_entry.id   AF-A0A6A8MIP9-F1
#
_cell.length_a   1.000
_cell.length_b   1.000
_cell.length_c   1.000
_cell.angle_alpha   90.00
_cell.angle_beta   90.00
_cell.angle_gamma   90.00
#
_symmetry.space_group_name_H-M   'P 1'
#
loop_
_entity.id
_entity.type
_entity.pdbx_description
1 polymer ?
#
loop_
_entity_poly.entity_id
_entity_poly.type
_entity_poly.pdbx_seq_one_letter_code
_entity_poly.pdbx_strand_id
1 'polypeptide(L)'
;MTLTKILPIFPLDLVLFPRQELSLRIFEPRYKQLVDDCMLGDGQFGVCLMDENNSISGWTAPKLVGTIAKITKCQDVELDGMELHIETIGRSKFKIHEIIPPSLAQPSNYDPYTIEGHQSISELHEKLGTTEKMYISAKVEIIPEIDENVPLDKWEKLVEMWKNKIVRQALPQTVEPHALHHVLEKYYLTTEMPTIDYIYSLSALGAKDPNELQSILEANNMDDLIQNVQELLTVK
;
A
#
# COMPACT_ATOMS: atom_id res chain seq x y z
N MET A 1 10.61 -11.08 21.43
CA MET A 1 9.20 -10.71 21.67
C MET A 1 8.76 -9.92 20.47
N THR A 2 7.79 -10.41 19.71
CA THR A 2 7.27 -9.66 18.57
C THR A 2 6.42 -8.50 19.07
N LEU A 3 6.64 -7.32 18.48
CA LEU A 3 5.98 -6.10 18.92
C LEU A 3 4.54 -6.10 18.41
N THR A 4 3.57 -6.28 19.32
CA THR A 4 2.16 -6.14 19.00
C THR A 4 1.67 -4.73 19.27
N LYS A 5 1.06 -4.08 18.28
CA LYS A 5 0.51 -2.71 18.37
C LYS A 5 -0.91 -2.68 17.80
N ILE A 6 -1.74 -1.73 18.26
CA ILE A 6 -3.01 -1.42 17.61
C ILE A 6 -2.76 -0.29 16.61
N LEU A 7 -3.18 -0.47 15.36
CA LEU A 7 -2.92 0.44 14.27
C LEU A 7 -4.22 0.77 13.53
N PRO A 8 -4.49 2.05 13.20
CA PRO A 8 -5.50 2.41 12.21
C PRO A 8 -5.15 1.78 10.87
N ILE A 9 -6.12 1.24 10.15
CA ILE A 9 -5.92 0.58 8.86
C ILE A 9 -6.63 1.37 7.76
N PHE A 10 -5.90 1.61 6.69
CA PHE A 10 -6.36 2.24 5.47
C PHE A 10 -6.26 1.24 4.32
N PRO A 11 -7.36 0.57 3.97
CA PRO A 11 -7.44 -0.25 2.77
C PRO A 11 -7.36 0.63 1.50
N LEU A 12 -6.44 0.33 0.60
CA LEU A 12 -6.23 1.03 -0.67
C LEU A 12 -6.10 0.03 -1.83
N ASP A 13 -6.36 0.48 -3.06
CA ASP A 13 -6.07 -0.30 -4.28
C ASP A 13 -4.60 -0.12 -4.69
N LEU A 14 -3.68 -0.36 -3.75
CA LEU A 14 -2.24 -0.35 -3.98
C LEU A 14 -1.51 -1.16 -2.93
N VAL A 15 -0.28 -1.55 -3.27
CA VAL A 15 0.70 -2.09 -2.32
C VAL A 15 1.73 -1.02 -2.02
N LEU A 16 1.87 -0.65 -0.75
CA LEU A 16 2.94 0.22 -0.27
C LEU A 16 4.12 -0.64 0.19
N PHE A 17 5.29 -0.48 -0.43
CA PHE A 17 6.51 -1.13 0.06
C PHE A 17 7.19 -0.31 1.16
N PRO A 18 8.02 -0.94 2.02
CA PRO A 18 8.94 -0.23 2.90
C PRO A 18 9.75 0.83 2.15
N ARG A 19 9.99 1.98 2.79
CA ARG A 19 10.75 3.14 2.28
C ARG A 19 10.18 3.82 1.03
N GLN A 20 9.09 3.31 0.47
CA GLN A 20 8.39 3.95 -0.65
C GLN A 20 7.60 5.16 -0.17
N GLU A 21 7.64 6.24 -0.94
CA GLU A 21 6.80 7.41 -0.70
C GLU A 21 5.38 7.18 -1.22
N LEU A 22 4.39 7.68 -0.50
CA LEU A 22 2.99 7.64 -0.89
C LEU A 22 2.32 8.97 -0.56
N SER A 23 1.77 9.61 -1.58
CA SER A 23 1.00 10.85 -1.48
C SER A 23 -0.48 10.52 -1.62
N LEU A 24 -1.31 10.98 -0.68
CA LEU A 24 -2.75 10.72 -0.66
C LEU A 24 -3.55 12.02 -0.55
N ARG A 25 -4.71 12.03 -1.19
CA ARG A 25 -5.76 13.04 -1.01
C ARG A 25 -6.89 12.42 -0.23
N ILE A 26 -7.18 12.99 0.94
CA ILE A 26 -8.13 12.44 1.90
C ILE A 26 -9.33 13.38 1.96
N PHE A 27 -10.47 12.91 1.47
CA PHE A 27 -11.73 13.66 1.46
C PHE A 27 -12.82 12.94 2.27
N GLU A 28 -12.76 11.61 2.41
CA GLU A 28 -13.78 10.87 3.17
C GLU A 28 -13.67 11.12 4.69
N PRO A 29 -14.79 11.43 5.39
CA PRO A 29 -14.79 11.75 6.82
C PRO A 29 -14.11 10.70 7.72
N ARG A 30 -14.32 9.40 7.43
CA ARG A 30 -13.70 8.30 8.18
C ARG A 30 -12.17 8.33 8.14
N TYR A 31 -11.60 8.70 7.01
CA TYR A 31 -10.15 8.74 6.82
C TYR A 31 -9.55 10.08 7.26
N LYS A 32 -10.34 11.16 7.26
CA LYS A 32 -9.95 12.41 7.93
C LYS A 32 -9.79 12.17 9.44
N GLN A 33 -10.77 11.50 10.07
CA GLN A 33 -10.65 11.09 11.47
C GLN A 33 -9.40 10.21 11.72
N LEU A 34 -9.12 9.27 10.82
CA LEU A 34 -7.90 8.45 10.90
C LEU A 34 -6.63 9.31 10.89
N VAL A 35 -6.54 10.26 9.96
CA VAL A 35 -5.39 11.18 9.85
C VAL A 35 -5.28 12.06 11.09
N ASP A 36 -6.37 12.62 11.59
CA ASP A 36 -6.41 13.43 12.80
C ASP A 36 -5.89 12.65 14.01
N ASP A 37 -6.39 11.43 14.20
CA ASP A 37 -5.92 10.52 15.26
C ASP A 37 -4.43 10.19 15.12
N CYS A 38 -3.95 9.99 13.89
CA CYS A 38 -2.53 9.78 13.63
C CYS A 38 -1.70 11.01 14.00
N MET A 39 -2.15 12.20 13.60
CA MET A 39 -1.44 13.46 13.87
C MET A 39 -1.40 13.81 15.37
N LEU A 40 -2.41 13.40 16.15
CA LEU A 40 -2.41 13.49 17.61
C LEU A 40 -1.55 12.42 18.28
N GLY A 41 -1.31 11.30 17.61
CA GLY A 41 -0.52 10.17 18.07
C GLY A 41 0.90 10.17 17.52
N ASP A 42 1.34 9.01 17.01
CA ASP A 42 2.69 8.82 16.47
C ASP A 42 2.76 8.97 14.95
N GLY A 43 1.72 9.49 14.31
CA GLY A 43 1.63 9.75 12.88
C GLY A 43 1.68 8.50 12.00
N GLN A 44 1.33 7.32 12.54
CA GLN A 44 1.39 6.06 11.80
C GLN A 44 0.02 5.42 11.60
N PHE A 45 -0.18 4.90 10.40
CA PHE A 45 -1.30 4.01 10.06
C PHE A 45 -0.82 2.87 9.17
N GLY A 46 -1.62 1.83 9.04
CA GLY A 46 -1.33 0.68 8.19
C GLY A 46 -1.98 0.86 6.82
N VAL A 47 -1.19 0.73 5.76
CA VAL A 47 -1.71 0.61 4.40
C VAL A 47 -1.79 -0.87 4.04
N CYS A 48 -2.98 -1.32 3.67
CA CYS A 48 -3.23 -2.68 3.21
C CYS A 48 -3.88 -2.64 1.84
N LEU A 49 -3.57 -3.60 0.98
CA LEU A 49 -4.33 -3.81 -0.24
C LEU A 49 -5.78 -4.15 0.11
N MET A 50 -6.75 -3.64 -0.65
CA MET A 50 -8.15 -4.01 -0.51
C MET A 50 -8.39 -5.49 -0.84
N ASP A 51 -9.32 -6.11 -0.10
CA ASP A 51 -9.82 -7.44 -0.40
C ASP A 51 -11.27 -7.34 -0.89
N GLU A 52 -11.44 -7.22 -2.21
CA GLU A 52 -12.75 -7.00 -2.85
C GLU A 52 -13.78 -8.10 -2.56
N ASN A 53 -13.33 -9.28 -2.13
CA ASN A 53 -14.19 -10.42 -1.82
C ASN A 53 -14.69 -10.42 -0.37
N ASN A 54 -14.18 -9.52 0.47
CA ASN A 54 -14.46 -9.50 1.90
C ASN A 54 -14.87 -8.11 2.38
N SER A 55 -15.77 -8.06 3.36
CA SER A 55 -16.19 -6.81 3.99
C SER A 55 -16.26 -6.94 5.51
N ILE A 56 -16.05 -5.82 6.19
CA ILE A 56 -16.13 -5.66 7.65
C ILE A 56 -17.16 -4.57 7.91
N SER A 57 -18.32 -4.97 8.46
CA SER A 57 -19.44 -4.04 8.71
C SER A 57 -19.87 -3.28 7.44
N GLY A 58 -19.84 -3.95 6.27
CA GLY A 58 -20.17 -3.35 4.97
C GLY A 58 -18.98 -2.66 4.27
N TRP A 59 -17.94 -2.27 5.00
CA TRP A 59 -16.75 -1.65 4.41
C TRP A 59 -15.81 -2.69 3.79
N THR A 60 -15.09 -2.34 2.72
CA THR A 60 -14.08 -3.21 2.11
C THR A 60 -13.03 -3.65 3.13
N ALA A 61 -12.77 -4.96 3.21
CA ALA A 61 -11.78 -5.50 4.12
C ALA A 61 -10.34 -5.29 3.60
N PRO A 62 -9.33 -5.20 4.48
CA PRO A 62 -7.93 -5.22 4.08
C PRO A 62 -7.43 -6.66 3.90
N LYS A 63 -6.45 -6.85 3.00
CA LYS A 63 -5.55 -8.00 3.06
C LYS A 63 -4.78 -8.01 4.39
N LEU A 64 -4.37 -9.19 4.84
CA LEU A 64 -3.80 -9.38 6.18
C LEU A 64 -2.36 -8.88 6.33
N VAL A 65 -1.64 -8.65 5.25
CA VAL A 65 -0.28 -8.09 5.29
C VAL A 65 -0.29 -6.72 4.63
N GLY A 66 0.32 -5.76 5.31
CA GLY A 66 0.43 -4.37 4.88
C GLY A 66 1.73 -3.73 5.33
N THR A 67 1.87 -2.43 5.07
CA THR A 67 3.03 -1.63 5.45
C THR A 67 2.61 -0.46 6.31
N ILE A 68 3.34 -0.19 7.39
CA ILE A 68 3.14 1.00 8.19
C ILE A 68 3.54 2.22 7.36
N ALA A 69 2.60 3.12 7.11
CA ALA A 69 2.87 4.45 6.57
C ALA A 69 3.09 5.43 7.73
N LYS A 70 4.15 6.23 7.64
CA LYS A 70 4.41 7.35 8.55
C LYS A 70 4.12 8.65 7.80
N ILE A 71 3.19 9.46 8.32
CA ILE A 71 2.91 10.80 7.80
C ILE A 71 4.15 11.67 8.00
N THR A 72 4.64 12.26 6.90
CA THR A 72 5.77 13.19 6.88
C THR A 72 5.29 14.63 6.70
N LYS A 73 4.14 14.83 6.07
CA LYS A 73 3.52 16.14 5.84
C LYS A 73 2.01 15.99 5.74
N CYS A 74 1.28 16.97 6.29
CA CYS A 74 -0.17 17.05 6.23
C CYS A 74 -0.55 18.52 5.99
N GLN A 75 -1.36 18.78 4.97
CA GLN A 75 -1.80 20.12 4.59
C GLN A 75 -3.27 20.10 4.18
N ASP A 76 -4.02 21.12 4.57
CA ASP A 76 -5.34 21.38 3.99
C ASP A 76 -5.16 21.86 2.54
N VAL A 77 -5.87 21.22 1.61
CA VAL A 77 -5.85 21.61 0.18
C VAL A 77 -6.74 22.83 -0.04
N GLU A 78 -7.87 22.87 0.65
CA GLU A 78 -8.87 23.92 0.55
C GLU A 78 -9.03 24.63 1.90
N LEU A 79 -9.41 25.91 1.85
CA LEU A 79 -9.57 26.75 3.06
C LEU A 79 -10.71 26.27 3.98
N ASP A 80 -11.61 25.45 3.46
CA ASP A 80 -12.73 24.86 4.21
C ASP A 80 -12.36 23.55 4.94
N GLY A 81 -11.13 23.05 4.73
CA GLY A 81 -10.64 21.82 5.33
C GLY A 81 -11.36 20.56 4.84
N MET A 82 -12.05 20.59 3.69
CA MET A 82 -12.77 19.41 3.18
C MET A 82 -11.82 18.31 2.70
N GLU A 83 -10.70 18.68 2.06
CA GLU A 83 -9.68 17.78 1.53
C GLU A 83 -8.32 18.00 2.21
N LEU A 84 -7.72 16.91 2.71
CA LEU A 84 -6.35 16.90 3.21
C LEU A 84 -5.42 16.29 2.15
N HIS A 85 -4.28 16.92 1.94
CA HIS A 85 -3.15 16.33 1.22
C HIS A 85 -2.11 15.86 2.23
N ILE A 86 -1.81 14.56 2.20
CA ILE A 86 -0.78 13.97 3.05
C ILE A 86 0.33 13.35 2.21
N GLU A 87 1.56 13.54 2.67
CA GLU A 87 2.73 12.81 2.20
C GLU A 87 3.13 11.82 3.29
N THR A 88 3.46 10.60 2.87
CA THR A 88 3.80 9.51 3.76
C THR A 88 5.00 8.73 3.23
N ILE A 89 5.69 8.03 4.12
CA ILE A 89 6.74 7.07 3.76
C ILE A 89 6.48 5.72 4.42
N GLY A 90 6.63 4.66 3.64
CA GLY A 90 6.58 3.28 4.12
C GLY A 90 7.69 3.00 5.13
N ARG A 91 7.33 2.33 6.22
CA ARG A 91 8.25 1.86 7.27
C ARG A 91 8.25 0.34 7.22
N SER A 92 7.97 -0.32 8.34
CA SER A 92 8.02 -1.77 8.44
C SER A 92 6.72 -2.42 7.95
N LYS A 93 6.86 -3.64 7.45
CA LYS A 93 5.72 -4.52 7.16
C LYS A 93 5.07 -4.99 8.44
N PHE A 94 3.79 -5.34 8.38
CA PHE A 94 3.07 -5.92 9.49
C PHE A 94 2.07 -6.97 9.01
N LYS A 95 1.68 -7.85 9.94
CA LYS A 95 0.59 -8.82 9.76
C LYS A 95 -0.54 -8.54 10.74
N ILE A 96 -1.76 -8.41 10.22
CA ILE A 96 -2.98 -8.31 11.00
C ILE A 96 -3.24 -9.65 11.70
N HIS A 97 -3.39 -9.59 13.03
CA HIS A 97 -3.78 -10.73 13.85
C HIS A 97 -5.26 -10.69 14.20
N GLU A 98 -5.77 -9.50 14.45
CA GLU A 98 -7.14 -9.27 14.86
C GLU A 98 -7.62 -7.96 14.26
N ILE A 99 -8.73 -8.04 13.53
CA ILE A 99 -9.42 -6.87 12.99
C ILE A 99 -10.34 -6.33 14.06
N ILE A 100 -10.28 -5.01 14.28
CA ILE A 100 -11.20 -4.25 15.11
C ILE A 100 -12.11 -3.47 14.15
N PRO A 101 -13.39 -3.88 13.98
CA PRO A 101 -14.33 -3.21 13.09
C PRO A 101 -14.53 -1.75 13.46
N PRO A 102 -14.87 -0.87 12.48
CA PRO A 102 -15.32 0.47 12.79
C PRO A 102 -16.63 0.43 13.58
N SER A 103 -16.85 1.42 14.43
CA SER A 103 -18.04 1.54 15.26
C SER A 103 -19.31 1.84 14.44
N LEU A 104 -19.15 2.33 13.20
CA LEU A 104 -20.23 2.53 12.24
C LEU A 104 -20.12 1.52 11.10
N ALA A 105 -21.20 0.77 10.89
CA ALA A 105 -21.38 0.02 9.65
C ALA A 105 -21.60 0.96 8.47
N GLN A 106 -21.22 0.53 7.27
CA GLN A 106 -21.45 1.31 6.06
C GLN A 106 -22.95 1.48 5.82
N PRO A 107 -23.47 2.72 5.74
CA PRO A 107 -24.86 2.96 5.36
C PRO A 107 -25.12 2.47 3.93
N SER A 108 -26.29 1.87 3.67
CA SER A 108 -26.63 1.29 2.36
C SER A 108 -26.70 2.30 1.21
N ASN A 109 -26.89 3.58 1.52
CA ASN A 109 -26.94 4.70 0.58
C ASN A 109 -25.70 5.60 0.67
N TYR A 110 -24.61 5.13 1.30
CA TYR A 110 -23.39 5.91 1.42
C TYR A 110 -22.66 5.97 0.09
N ASP A 111 -22.42 7.18 -0.39
CA ASP A 111 -21.55 7.47 -1.52
C ASP A 111 -20.39 8.37 -1.06
N PRO A 112 -19.14 7.86 -1.00
CA PRO A 112 -17.98 8.61 -0.54
C PRO A 112 -17.59 9.77 -1.47
N TYR A 113 -18.17 9.89 -2.65
CA TYR A 113 -17.88 10.97 -3.60
C TYR A 113 -18.91 12.10 -3.57
N THR A 114 -19.89 12.02 -2.66
CA THR A 114 -20.96 13.02 -2.53
C THR A 114 -20.90 13.74 -1.18
N ILE A 115 -21.28 15.02 -1.20
CA ILE A 115 -21.42 15.83 0.02
C ILE A 115 -22.48 15.21 0.95
N GLU A 116 -23.57 14.69 0.38
CA GLU A 116 -24.65 14.04 1.14
C GLU A 116 -24.15 12.76 1.85
N GLY A 117 -23.32 11.96 1.19
CA GLY A 117 -22.67 10.81 1.80
C GLY A 117 -21.76 11.21 2.96
N HIS A 118 -20.97 12.28 2.80
CA HIS A 118 -20.10 12.81 3.86
C HIS A 118 -20.89 13.36 5.05
N GLN A 119 -21.94 14.13 4.79
CA GLN A 119 -22.80 14.67 5.84
C GLN A 119 -23.51 13.55 6.60
N SER A 120 -24.09 12.58 5.87
CA SER A 120 -24.83 11.48 6.49
C SER A 120 -23.98 10.64 7.44
N ILE A 121 -22.73 10.29 7.05
CA ILE A 121 -21.85 9.52 7.93
C ILE A 121 -21.38 10.34 9.13
N SER A 122 -21.14 11.64 8.94
CA SER A 122 -20.72 12.55 10.01
C SER A 122 -21.82 12.74 11.05
N GLU A 123 -23.07 12.94 10.62
CA GLU A 123 -24.23 13.03 11.53
C GLU A 123 -24.46 11.72 12.32
N LEU A 124 -24.25 10.57 11.69
CA LEU A 124 -24.32 9.27 12.38
C LEU A 124 -23.23 9.15 13.45
N HIS A 125 -22.02 9.62 13.14
CA HIS A 125 -20.90 9.63 14.08
C HIS A 125 -21.14 10.56 15.27
N GLU A 126 -21.67 11.77 15.03
CA GLU A 126 -22.04 12.70 16.10
C GLU A 126 -23.09 12.11 17.05
N LYS A 127 -24.08 11.39 16.51
CA LYS A 127 -25.12 10.71 17.30
C LYS A 127 -24.57 9.53 18.11
N LEU A 128 -23.59 8.81 17.57
CA LEU A 128 -22.96 7.67 18.23
C LEU A 128 -22.01 8.12 19.36
N GLY A 129 -21.27 9.19 19.11
CA GLY A 129 -20.26 9.74 20.02
C GLY A 129 -18.93 9.94 19.30
N THR A 130 -18.37 11.14 19.37
CA THR A 130 -17.19 11.56 18.57
C THR A 130 -15.90 10.81 18.91
N THR A 131 -15.87 10.06 20.01
CA THR A 131 -14.74 9.21 20.41
C THR A 131 -14.69 7.88 19.65
N GLU A 132 -15.80 7.44 19.08
CA GLU A 132 -15.92 6.19 18.33
C GLU A 132 -15.15 6.26 17.01
N LYS A 133 -14.58 5.15 16.54
CA LYS A 133 -13.73 5.13 15.34
C LYS A 133 -14.54 4.74 14.11
N MET A 134 -14.53 5.58 13.09
CA MET A 134 -15.20 5.32 11.81
C MET A 134 -14.37 4.46 10.85
N TYR A 135 -13.09 4.25 11.16
CA TYR A 135 -12.15 3.47 10.36
C TYR A 135 -11.85 2.10 11.00
N ILE A 136 -11.38 1.17 10.18
CA ILE A 136 -10.93 -0.15 10.64
C ILE A 136 -9.63 0.05 11.43
N SER A 137 -9.54 -0.58 12.61
CA SER A 137 -8.27 -0.73 13.33
C SER A 137 -7.87 -2.19 13.36
N ALA A 138 -6.61 -2.49 13.68
CA ALA A 138 -6.18 -3.88 13.84
C ALA A 138 -5.10 -4.01 14.91
N LYS A 139 -5.11 -5.14 15.61
CA LYS A 139 -3.94 -5.62 16.34
C LYS A 139 -2.98 -6.26 15.34
N VAL A 140 -1.79 -5.70 15.24
CA VAL A 140 -0.79 -6.07 14.24
C VAL A 140 0.49 -6.56 14.90
N GLU A 141 1.18 -7.45 14.22
CA GLU A 141 2.53 -7.90 14.53
C GLU A 141 3.49 -7.36 13.46
N ILE A 142 4.60 -6.75 13.89
CA ILE A 142 5.61 -6.25 12.98
C ILE A 142 6.40 -7.42 12.37
N ILE A 143 6.50 -7.43 11.04
CA ILE A 143 7.32 -8.38 10.30
C ILE A 143 8.73 -7.77 10.16
N PRO A 144 9.80 -8.49 10.54
CA PRO A 144 11.17 -8.02 10.34
C PRO A 144 11.48 -7.69 8.87
N GLU A 145 12.33 -6.70 8.66
CA GLU A 145 12.84 -6.40 7.33
C GLU A 145 13.81 -7.49 6.86
N ILE A 146 13.86 -7.73 5.55
CA ILE A 146 14.86 -8.61 4.94
C ILE A 146 16.16 -7.81 4.90
N ASP A 147 17.14 -8.19 5.72
CA ASP A 147 18.46 -7.56 5.83
C ASP A 147 19.53 -8.26 4.97
N GLU A 148 19.13 -9.32 4.26
CA GLU A 148 19.96 -10.05 3.32
C GLU A 148 20.34 -9.19 2.10
N ASN A 149 21.60 -9.30 1.67
CA ASN A 149 22.05 -8.66 0.44
C ASN A 149 21.38 -9.32 -0.77
N VAL A 150 21.03 -8.51 -1.78
CA VAL A 150 20.51 -9.03 -3.05
C VAL A 150 21.68 -9.63 -3.86
N PRO A 151 21.67 -10.93 -4.19
CA PRO A 151 22.73 -11.51 -5.00
C PRO A 151 22.69 -10.95 -6.43
N LEU A 152 23.84 -10.49 -6.94
CA LEU A 152 23.93 -9.83 -8.24
C LEU A 152 23.47 -10.75 -9.39
N ASP A 153 23.80 -12.04 -9.36
CA ASP A 153 23.38 -13.02 -10.36
C ASP A 153 21.86 -13.19 -10.40
N LYS A 154 21.20 -13.15 -9.23
CA LYS A 154 19.74 -13.21 -9.12
C LYS A 154 19.12 -11.92 -9.64
N TRP A 155 19.69 -10.77 -9.28
CA TRP A 155 19.25 -9.46 -9.74
C TRP A 155 19.27 -9.33 -11.26
N GLU A 156 20.42 -9.63 -11.90
CA GLU A 156 20.57 -9.59 -13.35
C GLU A 156 19.55 -10.48 -14.06
N LYS A 157 19.31 -11.68 -13.51
CA LYS A 157 18.28 -12.58 -14.01
C LYS A 157 16.87 -11.97 -13.92
N LEU A 158 16.52 -11.32 -12.82
CA LEU A 158 15.21 -10.66 -12.68
C LEU A 158 15.04 -9.53 -13.70
N VAL A 159 16.06 -8.69 -13.88
CA VAL A 159 16.03 -7.60 -14.87
C VAL A 159 15.84 -8.15 -16.28
N GLU A 160 16.51 -9.25 -16.61
CA GLU A 160 16.35 -9.92 -17.92
C GLU A 160 14.95 -10.53 -18.09
N MET A 161 14.39 -11.15 -17.05
CA MET A 161 13.01 -11.63 -17.08
C MET A 161 12.00 -10.49 -17.29
N TRP A 162 12.22 -9.35 -16.64
CA TRP A 162 11.38 -8.17 -16.81
C TRP A 162 11.42 -7.65 -18.24
N LYS A 163 12.62 -7.47 -18.83
CA LYS A 163 12.73 -7.05 -20.25
C LYS A 163 11.94 -7.99 -21.17
N ASN A 164 12.10 -9.29 -20.98
CA ASN A 164 11.38 -10.30 -21.77
C ASN A 164 9.86 -10.20 -21.59
N LYS A 165 9.38 -9.96 -20.37
CA LYS A 165 7.95 -9.74 -20.09
C LYS A 165 7.42 -8.51 -20.81
N ILE A 166 8.10 -7.36 -20.68
CA ILE A 166 7.66 -6.10 -21.30
C ILE A 166 7.62 -6.21 -22.83
N VAL A 167 8.67 -6.79 -23.45
CA VAL A 167 8.72 -6.98 -24.91
C VAL A 167 7.56 -7.86 -25.39
N ARG A 168 7.25 -8.95 -24.67
CA ARG A 168 6.14 -9.83 -25.05
C ARG A 168 4.78 -9.16 -24.85
N GLN A 169 4.60 -8.38 -23.80
CA GLN A 169 3.34 -7.69 -23.52
C GLN A 169 3.04 -6.56 -24.51
N ALA A 170 4.07 -5.95 -25.09
CA ALA A 170 3.90 -4.92 -26.09
C ALA A 170 3.45 -5.44 -27.46
N LEU A 171 3.50 -6.76 -27.70
CA LEU A 171 3.11 -7.33 -28.99
C LEU A 171 1.65 -6.97 -29.37
N PRO A 172 1.40 -6.62 -30.65
CA PRO A 172 2.31 -6.72 -31.80
C PRO A 172 3.25 -5.52 -32.01
N GLN A 173 3.23 -4.53 -31.11
CA GLN A 173 4.08 -3.34 -31.21
C GLN A 173 5.52 -3.71 -30.84
N THR A 174 6.49 -3.19 -31.61
CA THR A 174 7.91 -3.36 -31.29
C THR A 174 8.30 -2.38 -30.21
N VAL A 175 8.89 -2.88 -29.12
CA VAL A 175 9.52 -2.01 -28.12
C VAL A 175 10.91 -1.63 -28.59
N GLU A 176 11.13 -0.33 -28.79
CA GLU A 176 12.45 0.19 -29.15
C GLU A 176 13.46 -0.07 -28.01
N PRO A 177 14.67 -0.59 -28.30
CA PRO A 177 15.69 -0.86 -27.27
C PRO A 177 16.01 0.35 -26.38
N HIS A 178 15.98 1.56 -26.95
CA HIS A 178 16.21 2.81 -26.23
C HIS A 178 15.13 3.11 -25.19
N ALA A 179 13.88 2.73 -25.44
CA ALA A 179 12.78 2.94 -24.49
C ALA A 179 12.97 2.06 -23.25
N LEU A 180 13.36 0.79 -23.43
CA LEU A 180 13.68 -0.09 -22.31
C LEU A 180 14.88 0.42 -21.53
N HIS A 181 15.93 0.85 -22.23
CA HIS A 181 17.14 1.38 -21.59
C HIS A 181 16.82 2.60 -20.71
N HIS A 182 16.03 3.55 -21.22
CA HIS A 182 15.62 4.73 -20.47
C HIS A 182 14.84 4.37 -19.19
N VAL A 183 13.98 3.34 -19.23
CA VAL A 183 13.30 2.86 -18.01
C VAL A 183 14.32 2.29 -17.02
N LEU A 184 15.25 1.46 -17.50
CA LEU A 184 16.28 0.88 -16.62
C LEU A 184 17.16 1.96 -15.98
N GLU A 185 17.57 2.99 -16.72
CA GLU A 185 18.34 4.12 -16.18
C GLU A 185 17.52 4.93 -15.17
N LYS A 186 16.28 5.31 -15.51
CA LYS A 186 15.41 6.13 -14.65
C LYS A 186 15.19 5.51 -13.27
N TYR A 187 15.07 4.19 -13.21
CA TYR A 187 14.84 3.44 -11.97
C TYR A 187 16.11 2.75 -11.43
N TYR A 188 17.30 3.12 -11.94
CA TYR A 188 18.60 2.61 -11.50
C TYR A 188 18.73 1.07 -11.56
N LEU A 189 18.06 0.44 -12.53
CA LEU A 189 17.96 -1.02 -12.64
C LEU A 189 19.19 -1.68 -13.29
N THR A 190 20.16 -0.90 -13.75
CA THR A 190 21.46 -1.35 -14.27
C THR A 190 22.57 -1.34 -13.21
N THR A 191 22.23 -1.14 -11.94
CA THR A 191 23.20 -1.10 -10.84
C THR A 191 23.91 -2.45 -10.61
N GLU A 192 25.20 -2.39 -10.27
CA GLU A 192 26.00 -3.53 -9.78
C GLU A 192 25.85 -3.74 -8.27
N MET A 193 25.19 -2.82 -7.57
CA MET A 193 24.89 -2.88 -6.14
C MET A 193 23.36 -2.85 -5.93
N PRO A 194 22.67 -3.97 -6.23
CA PRO A 194 21.23 -4.04 -6.06
C PRO A 194 20.82 -4.00 -4.58
N THR A 195 19.67 -3.40 -4.33
CA THR A 195 19.04 -3.30 -3.01
C THR A 195 17.62 -3.82 -3.12
N ILE A 196 16.99 -4.12 -1.97
CA ILE A 196 15.61 -4.57 -1.94
C ILE A 196 14.64 -3.54 -2.54
N ASP A 197 14.93 -2.24 -2.38
CA ASP A 197 14.14 -1.14 -2.97
C ASP A 197 14.09 -1.24 -4.50
N TYR A 198 15.19 -1.68 -5.14
CA TYR A 198 15.22 -1.92 -6.59
C TYR A 198 14.41 -3.16 -6.99
N ILE A 199 14.36 -4.20 -6.15
CA ILE A 199 13.46 -5.34 -6.37
C ILE A 199 12.00 -4.88 -6.33
N TYR A 200 11.62 -4.07 -5.33
CA TYR A 200 10.26 -3.51 -5.24
C TYR A 200 9.93 -2.62 -6.45
N SER A 201 10.87 -1.79 -6.89
CA SER A 201 10.71 -0.95 -8.08
C SER A 201 10.53 -1.79 -9.35
N LEU A 202 11.37 -2.80 -9.56
CA LEU A 202 11.27 -3.73 -10.69
C LEU A 202 9.93 -4.48 -10.69
N SER A 203 9.48 -4.89 -9.51
CA SER A 203 8.20 -5.58 -9.32
C SER A 203 7.03 -4.68 -9.71
N ALA A 204 7.02 -3.44 -9.22
CA ALA A 204 6.00 -2.45 -9.56
C ALA A 204 5.94 -2.15 -11.06
N LEU A 205 7.10 -2.11 -11.74
CA LEU A 205 7.17 -1.95 -13.20
C LEU A 205 6.72 -3.20 -13.97
N GLY A 206 6.77 -4.37 -13.35
CA GLY A 206 6.38 -5.65 -13.95
C GLY A 206 4.94 -6.05 -13.69
N ALA A 207 4.29 -5.49 -12.67
CA ALA A 207 2.94 -5.84 -12.26
C ALA A 207 1.88 -5.20 -13.16
N LYS A 208 0.79 -5.92 -13.41
CA LYS A 208 -0.38 -5.41 -14.14
C LYS A 208 -1.38 -4.70 -13.25
N ASP A 209 -1.53 -5.20 -12.03
CA ASP A 209 -2.42 -4.68 -11.02
C ASP A 209 -1.84 -4.93 -9.61
N PRO A 210 -2.33 -4.25 -8.57
CA PRO A 210 -1.78 -4.34 -7.23
C PRO A 210 -1.81 -5.74 -6.59
N ASN A 211 -2.72 -6.63 -6.99
CA ASN A 211 -2.80 -7.97 -6.41
C ASN A 211 -1.57 -8.81 -6.75
N GLU A 212 -0.97 -8.58 -7.93
CA GLU A 212 0.27 -9.25 -8.33
C GLU A 212 1.47 -8.87 -7.43
N LEU A 213 1.40 -7.76 -6.69
CA LEU A 213 2.44 -7.30 -5.77
C LEU A 213 2.26 -7.82 -4.34
N GLN A 214 1.09 -8.36 -3.99
CA GLN A 214 0.78 -8.77 -2.62
C GLN A 214 1.73 -9.88 -2.12
N SER A 215 2.02 -10.88 -2.96
CA SER A 215 2.95 -11.97 -2.61
C SER A 215 4.39 -11.47 -2.37
N ILE A 216 4.78 -10.41 -3.08
CA ILE A 216 6.11 -9.78 -2.97
C ILE A 216 6.21 -9.04 -1.64
N LEU A 217 5.14 -8.35 -1.23
CA LEU A 217 5.07 -7.74 0.10
C LEU A 217 5.13 -8.81 1.21
N GLU A 218 4.47 -9.95 1.01
CA GLU A 218 4.37 -11.03 1.99
C GLU A 218 5.66 -11.85 2.19
N ALA A 219 6.64 -11.74 1.28
CA ALA A 219 7.91 -12.46 1.37
C ALA A 219 8.71 -12.11 2.63
N ASN A 220 9.16 -13.11 3.39
CA ASN A 220 9.82 -12.90 4.69
C ASN A 220 11.34 -13.12 4.67
N ASN A 221 11.89 -13.57 3.55
CA ASN A 221 13.31 -13.79 3.30
C ASN A 221 13.62 -13.51 1.82
N MET A 222 14.91 -13.42 1.49
CA MET A 222 15.35 -13.10 0.13
C MET A 222 14.94 -14.18 -0.88
N ASP A 223 15.01 -15.46 -0.53
CA ASP A 223 14.68 -16.55 -1.46
C ASP A 223 13.21 -16.51 -1.89
N ASP A 224 12.28 -16.36 -0.94
CA ASP A 224 10.85 -16.20 -1.21
C ASP A 224 10.59 -14.94 -2.04
N LEU A 225 11.27 -13.84 -1.72
CA LEU A 225 11.13 -12.59 -2.46
C LEU A 225 11.54 -12.76 -3.93
N ILE A 226 12.72 -13.33 -4.18
CA ILE A 226 13.21 -13.57 -5.54
C ILE A 226 12.28 -14.53 -6.28
N GLN A 227 11.80 -15.59 -5.63
CA GLN A 227 10.88 -16.56 -6.23
C GLN A 227 9.56 -15.89 -6.64
N ASN A 228 8.96 -15.10 -5.75
CA ASN A 228 7.70 -14.39 -6.02
C ASN A 228 7.84 -13.40 -7.18
N VAL A 229 8.99 -12.71 -7.28
CA VAL A 229 9.27 -11.80 -8.41
C VAL A 229 9.52 -12.58 -9.70
N GLN A 230 10.16 -13.75 -9.65
CA GLN A 230 10.29 -14.61 -10.83
C GLN A 230 8.92 -15.08 -11.34
N GLU A 231 8.01 -15.46 -10.44
CA GLU A 231 6.64 -15.83 -10.79
C GLU A 231 5.86 -14.68 -11.40
N LEU A 232 5.97 -13.48 -10.80
CA LEU A 232 5.42 -12.25 -11.35
C LEU A 232 5.91 -12.01 -12.78
N LEU A 233 7.22 -12.13 -13.01
CA LEU A 233 7.85 -11.81 -14.30
C LEU A 233 7.73 -12.93 -15.33
N THR A 234 7.22 -14.11 -14.94
CA THR A 234 7.02 -15.23 -15.87
C THR A 234 5.84 -14.93 -16.79
N VAL A 235 6.13 -14.93 -18.09
CA VAL A 235 5.10 -14.74 -19.12
C VAL A 235 4.36 -16.06 -19.30
N LYS A 236 3.09 -16.07 -18.86
CA LYS A 236 2.14 -17.15 -19.11
C LYS A 236 1.67 -17.18 -20.55
#